data_AF-A0A530L5J0-F1
#
_entry.id   AF-A0A530L5J0-F1
#
_cell.length_a   1.000
_cell.length_b   1.000
_cell.length_c   1.000
_cell.angle_alpha   90.00
_cell.angle_beta   90.00
_cell.angle_gamma   90.00
#
_symmetry.space_group_name_H-M   'P 1'
#
loop_
_entity.id
_entity.type
_entity.pdbx_description
1 polymer ?
#
loop_
_entity_poly.entity_id
_entity_poly.type
_entity_poly.pdbx_seq_one_letter_code
_entity_poly.pdbx_strand_id
1 'polypeptide(L)' 'DRAWAAVAVMREIAAKHGVSVATVALGYVLAKPFVMSVIIGASRMEQLEQNLAATELQLDADDLVRLDEVSALP' A
#
# COMPACT_ATOMS: atom_id res chain seq x y z
N ASP A 1 10.94 -3.31 -14.52
CA ASP A 1 9.60 -3.46 -15.14
C ASP A 1 8.47 -3.82 -14.18
N ARG A 2 8.55 -4.89 -13.39
CA ARG A 2 7.46 -5.27 -12.45
C ARG A 2 7.10 -4.22 -11.40
N ALA A 3 8.08 -3.47 -10.88
CA ALA A 3 7.81 -2.37 -9.96
C ALA A 3 6.84 -1.33 -10.55
N TRP A 4 6.88 -1.10 -11.86
CA TRP A 4 5.97 -0.18 -12.54
C TRP A 4 4.54 -0.73 -12.62
N ALA A 5 4.38 -2.03 -12.87
CA ALA A 5 3.06 -2.67 -12.88
C ALA A 5 2.40 -2.63 -11.50
N ALA A 6 3.16 -2.93 -10.44
CA ALA A 6 2.67 -2.83 -9.07
C ALA A 6 2.29 -1.39 -8.71
N VAL A 7 3.11 -0.41 -9.07
CA VAL A 7 2.81 1.01 -8.84
C VAL A 7 1.58 1.47 -9.63
N ALA A 8 1.36 0.97 -10.85
CA ALA A 8 0.18 1.29 -11.64
C ALA A 8 -1.11 0.81 -10.94
N VAL A 9 -1.15 -0.44 -10.48
CA VAL A 9 -2.28 -0.96 -9.70
C VAL A 9 -2.48 -0.19 -8.40
N MET A 10 -1.39 0.11 -7.67
CA MET A 10 -1.49 0.92 -6.46
C MET A 10 -2.04 2.33 -6.71
N ARG A 11 -1.78 2.95 -7.88
CA ARG A 11 -2.36 4.26 -8.24
C ARG A 11 -3.87 4.21 -8.39
N GLU A 12 -4.40 3.15 -8.99
CA GLU A 12 -5.84 2.97 -9.16
C GLU A 12 -6.52 2.74 -7.80
N ILE A 13 -5.93 1.89 -6.95
CA ILE A 13 -6.43 1.64 -5.59
C ILE A 13 -6.32 2.91 -4.73
N ALA A 14 -5.21 3.66 -4.84
CA ALA A 14 -5.04 4.93 -4.16
C ALA A 14 -6.13 5.94 -4.55
N ALA A 15 -6.47 6.02 -5.84
CA ALA A 15 -7.55 6.87 -6.32
C ALA A 15 -8.94 6.43 -5.79
N LYS A 16 -9.21 5.12 -5.76
CA LYS A 16 -10.44 4.53 -5.19
C LYS A 16 -10.64 4.93 -3.72
N HIS A 17 -9.56 4.91 -2.93
CA HIS A 17 -9.60 5.17 -1.49
C HIS A 17 -9.30 6.63 -1.12
N GLY A 18 -8.96 7.48 -2.08
CA GLY A 18 -8.60 8.89 -1.81
C GLY A 18 -7.32 9.06 -1.01
N VAL A 19 -6.38 8.10 -1.10
CA VAL A 19 -5.12 8.10 -0.35
C VAL A 19 -3.90 8.15 -1.28
N SER A 20 -2.70 8.21 -0.71
CA SER A 20 -1.47 8.18 -1.50
C SER A 20 -1.08 6.74 -1.89
N VAL A 21 -0.28 6.59 -2.95
CA VAL A 21 0.31 5.29 -3.32
C VAL A 21 1.16 4.71 -2.18
N ALA A 22 1.86 5.57 -1.42
CA ALA A 22 2.63 5.14 -0.25
C ALA A 22 1.73 4.55 0.84
N THR A 23 0.57 5.18 1.08
CA THR A 23 -0.45 4.70 2.01
C THR A 23 -0.95 3.30 1.61
N VAL A 24 -1.23 3.07 0.32
CA VAL A 24 -1.63 1.75 -0.20
C VAL A 24 -0.52 0.72 -0.02
N ALA A 25 0.72 1.07 -0.36
CA ALA A 25 1.85 0.14 -0.25
C ALA A 25 2.09 -0.31 1.20
N LEU A 26 2.04 0.63 2.15
CA LEU A 26 2.19 0.33 3.57
C LEU A 26 0.99 -0.45 4.12
N GLY A 27 -0.23 -0.05 3.75
CA GLY A 27 -1.47 -0.74 4.14
C GLY A 27 -1.50 -2.18 3.63
N TYR A 28 -1.01 -2.42 2.41
CA TYR A 28 -0.89 -3.76 1.84
C TYR A 28 0.04 -4.66 2.64
N VAL A 29 1.20 -4.14 3.05
CA VAL A 29 2.15 -4.88 3.89
C VAL A 29 1.55 -5.13 5.27
N LEU A 30 0.89 -4.14 5.87
CA LEU A 30 0.20 -4.27 7.17
C LEU A 30 -0.97 -5.26 7.14
N ALA A 31 -1.64 -5.43 6.00
CA ALA A 31 -2.76 -6.37 5.85
C ALA A 31 -2.30 -7.85 5.86
N LYS A 32 -1.00 -8.14 5.76
CA LYS A 32 -0.50 -9.51 5.79
C LYS A 32 -0.57 -10.07 7.21
N PRO A 33 -1.16 -11.27 7.42
CA PRO A 33 -1.38 -11.81 8.77
C PRO A 33 -0.08 -12.12 9.52
N PHE A 34 1.04 -12.26 8.81
CA PHE A 34 2.36 -12.53 9.39
C PHE A 34 3.19 -11.25 9.65
N VAL A 35 2.68 -10.07 9.29
CA VAL A 35 3.36 -8.79 9.51
C VAL A 35 2.85 -8.17 10.81
N MET A 36 3.76 -7.98 11.77
CA MET A 36 3.43 -7.36 13.06
C MET A 36 3.60 -5.85 13.08
N SER A 37 4.57 -5.33 12.34
CA SER A 37 4.81 -3.90 12.22
C SER A 37 5.54 -3.57 10.91
N VAL A 38 5.48 -2.30 10.52
CA VAL A 38 6.22 -1.75 9.38
C VAL A 38 7.08 -0.59 9.86
N ILE A 39 8.38 -0.64 9.56
CA ILE A 39 9.31 0.45 9.86
C ILE A 39 9.18 1.51 8.77
N ILE A 40 8.92 2.74 9.17
CA ILE A 40 8.74 3.87 8.25
C ILE A 40 9.84 4.91 8.44
N GLY A 41 10.19 5.60 7.35
CA GLY A 41 11.01 6.81 7.36
C GLY A 41 10.25 7.98 6.73
N ALA A 42 10.42 9.17 7.29
CA ALA A 42 9.84 10.39 6.75
C ALA A 42 10.81 11.56 6.98
N SER A 43 11.09 12.34 5.93
CA SER A 43 11.89 13.57 6.01
C SER A 43 11.04 14.84 6.00
N ARG A 44 9.73 14.70 5.76
CA ARG A 44 8.74 15.78 5.78
C ARG A 44 7.46 15.32 6.48
N MET A 45 6.71 16.25 7.07
CA MET A 45 5.46 15.95 7.77
C MET A 45 4.42 15.26 6.89
N GLU A 46 4.29 15.70 5.64
CA GLU A 46 3.35 15.09 4.67
C GLU A 46 3.61 13.58 4.46
N GLN A 47 4.88 13.15 4.46
CA GLN A 47 5.21 11.72 4.36
C GLN A 47 4.79 10.96 5.62
N LEU A 48 5.02 11.56 6.79
CA LEU A 48 4.61 10.95 8.05
C LEU A 48 3.08 10.79 8.09
N GLU A 49 2.33 11.82 7.70
CA GLU A 49 0.86 11.77 7.61
C GLU A 49 0.40 10.67 6.65
N GLN A 50 1.00 10.58 5.45
CA GLN A 50 0.71 9.53 4.47
C GLN A 50 1.03 8.12 5.01
N ASN A 51 2.12 7.98 5.76
CA ASN A 51 2.52 6.72 6.36
C ASN A 51 1.57 6.30 7.48
N LEU A 52 1.14 7.23 8.32
CA LEU A 52 0.20 6.96 9.42
C LEU A 52 -1.20 6.62 8.90
N ALA A 53 -1.65 7.27 7.83
CA ALA A 53 -2.92 6.95 7.16
C ALA A 53 -3.01 5.47 6.72
N ALA A 54 -1.88 4.79 6.55
CA ALA A 54 -1.86 3.37 6.17
C ALA A 54 -2.42 2.45 7.27
N THR A 55 -2.40 2.90 8.52
CA THR A 55 -2.94 2.16 9.66
C THR A 55 -4.47 2.21 9.74
N GLU A 56 -5.07 3.20 9.08
CA GLU A 56 -6.52 3.39 9.02
C GLU A 56 -7.13 2.87 7.70
N LEU A 57 -6.29 2.66 6.67
CA LEU A 57 -6.71 2.15 5.39
C LEU A 57 -7.24 0.71 5.50
N GLN A 58 -8.47 0.49 5.04
CA GLN A 58 -9.06 -0.84 4.89
C GLN A 58 -9.09 -1.21 3.41
N LEU A 59 -8.15 -2.06 2.98
CA LEU A 59 -8.16 -2.64 1.63
C LEU A 59 -9.22 -3.73 1.57
N ASP A 60 -10.09 -3.68 0.56
CA ASP A 60 -11.08 -4.73 0.38
C ASP A 60 -10.50 -5.97 -0.33
N ALA A 61 -11.32 -7.01 -0.46
CA ALA A 61 -10.88 -8.27 -1.03
C ALA A 61 -10.39 -8.12 -2.49
N ASP A 62 -11.00 -7.23 -3.28
CA ASP A 62 -10.57 -6.99 -4.66
C ASP A 62 -9.21 -6.29 -4.69
N ASP A 63 -9.01 -5.28 -3.84
CA ASP A 63 -7.73 -4.58 -3.74
C ASP A 63 -6.59 -5.54 -3.36
N LEU A 64 -6.82 -6.41 -2.38
CA LEU A 64 -5.84 -7.38 -1.91
C LEU A 64 -5.50 -8.42 -2.99
N VAL A 65 -6.50 -8.96 -3.69
CA VAL A 65 -6.28 -9.91 -4.79
C VAL A 65 -5.42 -9.27 -5.88
N ARG A 66 -5.76 -8.05 -6.30
CA ARG A 66 -5.03 -7.33 -7.35
C ARG A 66 -3.59 -7.04 -6.95
N LEU A 67 -3.36 -6.69 -5.69
CA LEU A 67 -2.02 -6.45 -5.14
C LEU A 67 -1.21 -7.75 -5.01
N ASP A 68 -1.84 -8.86 -4.64
CA ASP A 68 -1.22 -10.18 -4.57
C ASP A 68 -0.74 -10.64 -5.95
N GLU A 69 -1.58 -10.51 -6.98
CA GLU A 69 -1.25 -10.92 -8.35
C GLU A 69 -0.02 -10.16 -8.89
N VAL A 70 0.01 -8.84 -8.75
CA VAL A 70 1.15 -8.03 -9.24
C VAL A 70 2.41 -8.18 -8.37
N SER A 71 2.26 -8.69 -7.14
CA SER A 71 3.35 -8.89 -6.17
C SER A 71 3.79 -10.35 -6.00
N ALA A 72 3.27 -11.30 -6.78
CA ALA A 72 3.72 -12.71 -6.78
C ALA A 72 5.13 -12.90 -7.38
N LEU A 73 6.02 -13.62 -6.70
CA LEU A 73 7.35 -14.01 -7.21
C LEU A 73 7.25 -15.16 -8.24
N PRO A 74 8.20 -15.28 -9.20
CA PRO A 74 8.25 -16.40 -10.15
C PRO A 74 8.48 -17.75 -9.47
#